data_AF-A0A832E2P5-F1
#
_entry.id   AF-A0A832E2P5-F1
#
_cell.length_a   1.000
_cell.length_b   1.000
_cell.length_c   1.000
_cell.angle_alpha   90.00
_cell.angle_beta   90.00
_cell.angle_gamma   90.00
#
_symmetry.space_group_name_H-M   'P 1'
#
loop_
_entity.id
_entity.type
_entity.pdbx_description
1 polymer ?
#
loop_
_entity_poly.entity_id
_entity_poly.type
_entity_poly.pdbx_seq_one_letter_code
_entity_poly.pdbx_strand_id
1 'polypeptide(L)'
;MIVHPAIEKYLQEISKPVHPVLQEMEALATEKSFPIMGPLVGRLLYFLVEFGHVHHILECGSGFGYSALWMALALPENGNITCIESDPQNIELAKSFF
;
A
#
# COMPACT_ATOMS: atom_id res chain seq x y z
N MET A 1 -11.05 3.67 16.90
CA MET A 1 -9.96 4.39 16.19
C MET A 1 -8.92 4.77 17.23
N ILE A 2 -7.65 4.46 17.00
CA ILE A 2 -6.55 4.68 17.98
C ILE A 2 -6.06 6.13 18.03
N VAL A 3 -6.53 6.97 17.09
CA VAL A 3 -6.29 8.41 17.00
C VAL A 3 -7.62 9.17 17.03
N HIS A 4 -7.57 10.44 17.46
CA HIS A 4 -8.75 11.30 17.48
C HIS A 4 -9.18 11.67 16.04
N PRO A 5 -10.47 11.62 15.67
CA PRO A 5 -10.93 11.83 14.29
C PRO A 5 -10.47 13.15 13.66
N ALA A 6 -10.43 14.24 14.44
CA ALA A 6 -9.95 15.53 13.96
C ALA A 6 -8.45 15.50 13.56
N ILE A 7 -7.63 14.70 14.24
CA ILE A 7 -6.21 14.55 13.93
C ILE A 7 -6.04 13.71 12.65
N GLU A 8 -6.79 12.62 12.52
CA GLU A 8 -6.75 11.79 11.32
C GLU A 8 -7.15 12.58 10.07
N LYS A 9 -8.24 13.36 10.17
CA LYS A 9 -8.67 14.25 9.10
C LYS A 9 -7.58 15.27 8.73
N TYR A 10 -6.99 15.92 9.73
CA TYR A 10 -5.89 16.88 9.49
C TYR A 10 -4.71 16.22 8.76
N LEU A 11 -4.28 15.02 9.20
CA LEU A 11 -3.18 14.28 8.57
C LEU A 11 -3.49 13.89 7.12
N GLN A 12 -4.75 13.52 6.83
CA GLN A 12 -5.20 13.21 5.47
C GLN A 12 -5.16 14.46 4.58
N GLU A 13 -5.64 15.61 5.07
CA GLU A 13 -5.68 16.87 4.31
C GLU A 13 -4.29 17.42 3.95
N ILE A 14 -3.29 17.28 4.84
CA ILE A 14 -1.92 17.75 4.57
C ILE A 14 -1.08 16.76 3.75
N SER A 15 -1.57 15.54 3.57
CA SER A 15 -0.88 14.49 2.82
C SER A 15 -1.09 14.69 1.31
N LYS A 16 0.00 14.83 0.54
CA LYS A 16 -0.01 15.09 -0.91
C LYS A 16 -0.66 13.97 -1.76
N PRO A 17 -0.92 14.20 -3.06
CA PRO A 17 -1.48 13.16 -3.93
C PRO A 17 -0.58 11.92 -4.00
N VAL A 18 -1.22 10.77 -3.97
CA VAL A 18 -0.59 9.46 -4.07
C VAL A 18 -0.45 9.07 -5.54
N HIS A 19 0.48 8.17 -5.86
CA HIS A 19 0.64 7.55 -7.19
C HIS A 19 -0.72 7.17 -7.80
N PRO A 20 -0.99 7.42 -9.11
CA PRO A 20 -2.30 7.19 -9.72
C PRO A 20 -2.84 5.77 -9.53
N VAL A 21 -1.97 4.76 -9.60
CA VAL A 21 -2.34 3.35 -9.39
C VAL A 21 -2.85 3.11 -7.96
N LEU A 22 -2.28 3.76 -6.95
CA LEU A 22 -2.78 3.62 -5.57
C LEU A 22 -4.19 4.22 -5.43
N GLN A 23 -4.49 5.32 -6.14
CA GLN A 23 -5.83 5.91 -6.16
C GLN A 23 -6.84 4.98 -6.86
N GLU A 24 -6.43 4.35 -7.96
CA GLU A 24 -7.23 3.34 -8.65
C GLU A 24 -7.54 2.14 -7.73
N MET A 25 -6.53 1.65 -7.03
CA MET A 25 -6.68 0.55 -6.06
C MET A 25 -7.59 0.92 -4.89
N GLU A 26 -7.53 2.17 -4.38
CA GLU A 26 -8.45 2.67 -3.34
C GLU A 26 -9.90 2.75 -3.82
N ALA A 27 -10.11 3.20 -5.06
CA ALA A 27 -11.43 3.22 -5.68
C ALA A 27 -11.98 1.81 -5.85
N LEU A 28 -11.16 0.87 -6.34
CA LEU A 28 -11.54 -0.54 -6.48
C LEU A 28 -11.84 -1.20 -5.14
N ALA A 29 -11.05 -0.91 -4.10
CA ALA A 29 -11.29 -1.40 -2.74
C ALA A 29 -12.67 -0.96 -2.24
N THR A 30 -12.99 0.31 -2.48
CA THR A 30 -14.29 0.90 -2.10
C THR A 30 -15.44 0.24 -2.88
N GLU A 31 -15.30 0.10 -4.20
CA GLU A 31 -16.29 -0.55 -5.05
C GLU A 31 -16.57 -2.00 -4.62
N LYS A 32 -15.51 -2.76 -4.34
CA LYS A 32 -15.60 -4.18 -3.96
C LYS A 32 -15.87 -4.39 -2.47
N SER A 33 -15.97 -3.32 -1.68
CA SER A 33 -16.00 -3.40 -0.21
C SER A 33 -14.87 -4.26 0.37
N PHE A 34 -13.70 -4.22 -0.28
CA PHE A 34 -12.53 -5.00 0.11
C PHE A 34 -11.74 -4.23 1.19
N PRO A 35 -11.37 -4.88 2.30
CA PRO A 35 -10.63 -4.22 3.37
C PRO A 35 -9.18 -3.94 2.93
N ILE A 36 -8.81 -2.66 2.87
CA ILE A 36 -7.43 -2.23 2.67
C ILE A 36 -6.91 -1.44 3.89
N MET A 37 -5.59 -1.35 4.01
CA MET A 37 -4.98 -0.41 4.96
C MET A 37 -5.26 1.04 4.54
N GLY A 38 -5.30 1.95 5.51
CA GLY A 38 -5.46 3.38 5.21
C GLY A 38 -4.19 4.00 4.58
N PRO A 39 -4.31 5.04 3.73
CA PRO A 39 -3.19 5.64 3.01
C PRO A 39 -2.15 6.28 3.94
N LEU A 40 -2.54 6.74 5.13
CA LEU A 40 -1.59 7.23 6.14
C LEU A 40 -0.61 6.15 6.60
N VAL A 41 -1.06 4.92 6.73
CA VAL A 41 -0.20 3.78 7.09
C VAL A 41 0.68 3.39 5.89
N GLY A 42 0.15 3.46 4.67
CA GLY A 42 0.93 3.21 3.44
C GLY A 42 2.12 4.18 3.32
N ARG A 43 1.89 5.46 3.62
CA ARG A 43 2.95 6.48 3.71
C ARG A 43 4.02 6.16 4.75
N LEU A 44 3.61 5.65 5.90
CA LEU A 44 4.55 5.23 6.94
C LEU A 44 5.43 4.08 6.42
N LEU A 45 4.84 3.07 5.77
CA LEU A 45 5.60 1.95 5.19
C LEU A 45 6.57 2.44 4.11
N TYR A 46 6.13 3.29 3.19
CA TYR A 46 6.98 3.93 2.19
C TYR A 46 8.19 4.61 2.83
N PHE A 47 7.94 5.45 3.84
CA PHE A 47 9.01 6.15 4.56
C PHE A 47 9.97 5.19 5.25
N LEU A 48 9.48 4.12 5.89
CA LEU A 48 10.33 3.13 6.55
C LEU A 48 11.21 2.36 5.56
N VAL A 49 10.70 2.05 4.37
CA VAL A 49 11.47 1.40 3.29
C VAL A 49 12.57 2.33 2.78
N GLU A 50 12.24 3.58 2.44
CA GLU A 50 13.23 4.56 1.97
C GLU A 50 14.29 4.84 3.04
N PHE A 51 13.86 5.16 4.27
CA PHE A 51 14.75 5.51 5.37
C PHE A 51 15.63 4.33 5.81
N GLY A 52 15.08 3.12 5.78
CA GLY A 52 15.80 1.91 6.12
C GLY A 52 16.77 1.43 5.05
N HIS A 53 16.83 2.08 3.87
CA HIS A 53 17.58 1.61 2.71
C HIS A 53 17.30 0.12 2.39
N VAL A 54 16.02 -0.25 2.45
CA VAL A 54 15.59 -1.63 2.27
C VAL A 54 15.74 -2.05 0.81
N HIS A 55 16.21 -3.28 0.59
CA HIS A 55 16.38 -3.86 -0.76
C HIS A 55 15.48 -5.07 -1.00
N HIS A 56 15.07 -5.76 0.05
CA HIS A 56 14.30 -7.00 -0.03
C HIS A 56 13.17 -6.98 0.98
N ILE A 57 11.94 -7.17 0.51
CA ILE A 57 10.73 -7.19 1.34
C ILE A 57 10.01 -8.52 1.15
N LEU A 58 9.60 -9.14 2.26
CA LEU A 58 8.65 -10.25 2.25
C LEU A 58 7.35 -9.76 2.87
N GLU A 59 6.26 -9.83 2.11
CA GLU A 59 4.92 -9.50 2.58
C GLU A 59 4.07 -10.76 2.65
N CYS A 60 3.46 -11.00 3.82
CA CYS A 60 2.58 -12.14 4.06
C CYS A 60 1.14 -11.65 4.21
N GLY A 61 0.26 -12.06 3.28
CA GLY A 61 -1.13 -11.61 3.21
C GLY A 61 -1.26 -10.26 2.51
N SER A 62 -0.88 -10.21 1.23
CA SER A 62 -0.86 -8.96 0.44
C SER A 62 -2.24 -8.49 -0.01
N GLY A 63 -3.28 -9.34 0.09
CA GLY A 63 -4.54 -9.10 -0.62
C GLY A 63 -4.25 -8.93 -2.11
N PHE A 64 -4.87 -7.93 -2.74
CA PHE A 64 -4.56 -7.57 -4.12
C PHE A 64 -3.37 -6.58 -4.27
N GLY A 65 -2.50 -6.48 -3.27
CA GLY A 65 -1.18 -5.83 -3.41
C GLY A 65 -1.13 -4.32 -3.11
N TYR A 66 -2.14 -3.75 -2.45
CA TYR A 66 -2.15 -2.30 -2.16
C TYR A 66 -1.00 -1.89 -1.22
N SER A 67 -0.78 -2.64 -0.14
CA SER A 67 0.35 -2.45 0.77
C SER A 67 1.70 -2.76 0.10
N ALA A 68 1.74 -3.80 -0.74
CA ALA A 68 2.89 -4.14 -1.56
C ALA A 68 3.34 -2.96 -2.42
N LEU A 69 2.39 -2.29 -3.10
CA LEU A 69 2.70 -1.20 -4.02
C LEU A 69 3.26 0.01 -3.28
N TRP A 70 2.74 0.36 -2.10
CA TRP A 70 3.32 1.39 -1.24
C TRP A 70 4.79 1.13 -0.93
N MET A 71 5.14 -0.12 -0.59
CA MET A 71 6.52 -0.49 -0.28
C MET A 71 7.38 -0.57 -1.55
N ALA A 72 6.84 -1.08 -2.66
CA ALA A 72 7.55 -1.22 -3.92
C ALA A 72 7.96 0.14 -4.51
N LEU A 73 7.10 1.16 -4.39
CA LEU A 73 7.40 2.53 -4.84
C LEU A 73 8.57 3.19 -4.08
N ALA A 74 8.93 2.68 -2.91
CA ALA A 74 10.06 3.16 -2.10
C ALA A 74 11.35 2.33 -2.29
N LEU A 75 11.28 1.19 -2.99
CA LEU A 75 12.46 0.36 -3.24
C LEU A 75 13.36 1.02 -4.31
N PRO A 76 14.69 0.83 -4.23
CA PRO A 76 15.59 1.19 -5.32
C PRO A 76 15.32 0.32 -6.57
N GLU A 77 15.84 0.70 -7.73
CA GLU A 77 15.62 -0.02 -9.00
C GLU A 77 16.02 -1.51 -8.95
N ASN A 78 17.01 -1.87 -8.13
CA ASN A 78 17.47 -3.24 -7.91
C ASN A 78 16.81 -3.94 -6.71
N GLY A 79 15.85 -3.29 -6.06
CA GLY A 79 15.09 -3.84 -4.94
C GLY A 79 14.02 -4.82 -5.42
N ASN A 80 13.59 -5.70 -4.53
CA ASN A 80 12.47 -6.60 -4.79
C ASN A 80 11.52 -6.71 -3.60
N ILE A 81 10.27 -7.01 -3.92
CA ILE A 81 9.25 -7.40 -2.97
C ILE A 81 8.68 -8.76 -3.38
N THR A 82 8.58 -9.66 -2.42
CA THR A 82 7.93 -10.96 -2.56
C THR A 82 6.64 -10.95 -1.76
N CYS A 83 5.52 -11.13 -2.43
CA CYS A 83 4.21 -11.19 -1.79
C CYS A 83 3.72 -12.63 -1.70
N ILE A 84 3.16 -13.01 -0.55
CA ILE A 84 2.48 -14.27 -0.32
C ILE A 84 0.99 -13.97 -0.16
N GLU A 85 0.17 -14.56 -1.02
CA GLU A 85 -1.28 -14.48 -0.96
C GLU A 85 -1.88 -15.87 -1.18
N SER A 86 -2.97 -16.15 -0.48
CA SER A 86 -3.66 -17.45 -0.50
C SER A 86 -4.78 -17.50 -1.54
N ASP A 87 -5.43 -16.38 -1.83
CA ASP A 87 -6.52 -16.29 -2.80
C ASP A 87 -5.96 -16.05 -4.22
N PRO A 88 -6.13 -16.99 -5.16
CA PRO A 88 -5.68 -16.83 -6.54
C PRO A 88 -6.28 -15.60 -7.24
N GLN A 89 -7.50 -15.20 -6.90
CA GLN A 89 -8.13 -14.02 -7.52
C GLN A 89 -7.41 -12.73 -7.12
N ASN A 90 -6.98 -12.65 -5.86
CA ASN A 90 -6.20 -11.52 -5.37
C ASN A 90 -4.81 -11.49 -6.00
N ILE A 91 -4.19 -12.65 -6.23
CA ILE A 91 -2.90 -12.74 -6.95
C ILE A 91 -3.02 -12.19 -8.37
N GLU A 92 -4.03 -12.63 -9.12
CA GLU A 92 -4.22 -12.16 -10.50
C GLU A 92 -4.58 -10.66 -10.55
N LEU A 93 -5.38 -10.19 -9.60
CA LEU A 93 -5.70 -8.77 -9.49
C LEU A 93 -4.46 -7.95 -9.13
N ALA A 94 -3.61 -8.42 -8.21
CA ALA A 94 -2.36 -7.76 -7.87
C ALA A 94 -1.48 -7.60 -9.11
N LYS A 95 -1.28 -8.67 -9.89
CA LYS A 95 -0.49 -8.63 -11.13
C LYS A 95 -1.00 -7.62 -12.17
N SER A 96 -2.27 -7.21 -12.13
CA SER A 96 -2.79 -6.19 -13.05
C SER A 96 -2.35 -4.76 -12.70
N PHE A 97 -1.85 -4.52 -11.48
CA PHE A 97 -1.42 -3.21 -10.99
C PHE A 97 0.09 -2.98 -11.00
N PHE A 98 0.89 -4.05 -11.12
CA PHE A 98 2.36 -4.03 -11.19
C PHE A 98 2.85 -4.19 -12.62
#